data_AF-A0A7L9FKL2-F1
#
_entry.id   AF-A0A7L9FKL2-F1
#
_cell.length_a   1.000
_cell.length_b   1.000
_cell.length_c   1.000
_cell.angle_alpha   90.00
_cell.angle_beta   90.00
_cell.angle_gamma   90.00
#
_symmetry.space_group_name_H-M   'P 1'
#
loop_
_entity.id
_entity.type
_entity.pdbx_description
1 polymer ?
#
loop_
_entity_poly.entity_id
_entity_poly.type
_entity_poly.pdbx_seq_one_letter_code
_entity_poly.pdbx_strand_id
1 'polypeptide(L)'
;MAKLRILAVSDVHGKEDIVDRFIDWTKGDNISYDVVVAAGDIGNPQRPGSMCRILGKIFRGLQKPVYYVRGNWDIEGDCSLQQAFDLDSVGPIYFGDIALVGHGRRANPFRLERQARTVVLVTHYPPFSILDRGKVVDSYHHSPHAGVVEINYLIDYYRPRVHIFGHSHSFGGLDVEHNGTVYVNVARLDRLLKSGDPIGNYALIDISSSGDVKVEWRFINGVWKRCSGCGRVVHIPEKWTLCRKCAHKNDLKFTRVSGIPYRALLTFRDISTDSTMERREVRIPFYTLKDNLTLEDFIDIIVTRTFKGMLSSEEGVKVFEIPKDKLIEFYGTRTNDPLTPFSEYLFSCNENLHNHRLCLIMKIFSIDKKAHVFWKITSDNEKSYKISTEYILFREGSINPGSHLLRQLVDSGFRAVSYKIEAI
;
A
#
# COMPACT_ATOMS: atom_id res chain seq x y z
N MET A 1 -18.20 -23.24 -19.62
CA MET A 1 -17.57 -22.02 -19.07
C MET A 1 -16.64 -22.45 -17.94
N ALA A 2 -15.37 -22.04 -17.98
CA ALA A 2 -14.43 -22.33 -16.90
C ALA A 2 -14.91 -21.68 -15.59
N LYS A 3 -14.74 -22.40 -14.49
CA LYS A 3 -14.96 -21.93 -13.12
C LYS A 3 -13.74 -22.32 -12.30
N LEU A 4 -13.38 -21.47 -11.35
CA LEU A 4 -12.27 -21.68 -10.44
C LEU A 4 -12.74 -21.34 -9.02
N ARG A 5 -12.58 -22.28 -8.10
CA ARG A 5 -12.86 -22.11 -6.68
C ARG A 5 -11.56 -22.11 -5.88
N ILE A 6 -11.23 -20.95 -5.32
CA ILE A 6 -9.98 -20.70 -4.62
C ILE A 6 -10.23 -20.72 -3.12
N LEU A 7 -9.43 -21.48 -2.38
CA LEU A 7 -9.28 -21.33 -0.92
C LEU A 7 -8.12 -20.37 -0.64
N ALA A 8 -8.43 -19.16 -0.17
CA ALA A 8 -7.45 -18.09 -0.02
C ALA A 8 -7.13 -17.77 1.46
N VAL A 9 -5.83 -17.66 1.77
CA VAL A 9 -5.29 -17.39 3.11
C VAL A 9 -4.10 -16.44 3.03
N SER A 10 -3.74 -15.82 4.15
CA SER A 10 -2.54 -14.97 4.28
C SER A 10 -2.16 -14.76 5.75
N ASP A 11 -0.97 -14.22 5.99
CA ASP A 11 -0.55 -13.68 7.29
C ASP A 11 -0.63 -14.75 8.40
N VAL A 12 0.17 -15.81 8.22
CA VAL A 12 0.36 -16.91 9.18
C VAL A 12 1.49 -16.60 10.16
N HIS A 13 2.50 -15.85 9.71
CA HIS A 13 3.67 -15.42 10.48
C HIS A 13 4.41 -16.57 11.19
N GLY A 14 4.54 -17.73 10.53
CA GLY A 14 5.27 -18.88 11.06
C GLY A 14 4.54 -19.68 12.15
N LYS A 15 3.24 -19.44 12.36
CA LYS A 15 2.43 -20.17 13.36
C LYS A 15 1.88 -21.49 12.79
N GLU A 16 2.72 -22.51 12.78
CA GLU A 16 2.44 -23.84 12.22
C GLU A 16 1.26 -24.58 12.88
N ASP A 17 0.97 -24.27 14.14
CA ASP A 17 -0.14 -24.82 14.94
C ASP A 17 -1.50 -24.29 14.46
N ILE A 18 -1.58 -23.02 14.06
CA ILE A 18 -2.79 -22.44 13.49
C ILE A 18 -3.10 -23.08 12.13
N VAL A 19 -2.06 -23.46 11.38
CA VAL A 19 -2.21 -24.15 10.10
C VAL A 19 -2.84 -25.53 10.28
N ASP A 20 -2.50 -26.27 11.33
CA ASP A 20 -3.17 -27.54 11.66
C ASP A 20 -4.66 -27.32 11.87
N ARG A 21 -5.01 -26.33 12.69
CA ARG A 21 -6.40 -25.98 12.98
C ARG A 21 -7.16 -25.56 11.73
N PHE A 22 -6.54 -24.78 10.85
CA PHE A 22 -7.11 -24.41 9.56
C PHE A 22 -7.38 -25.63 8.67
N ILE A 23 -6.44 -26.58 8.59
CA ILE A 23 -6.59 -27.80 7.81
C ILE A 23 -7.73 -28.66 8.34
N ASP A 24 -7.76 -28.89 9.66
CA ASP A 24 -8.79 -29.68 10.32
C ASP A 24 -10.19 -29.09 10.07
N TRP A 25 -10.33 -27.76 10.20
CA TRP A 25 -11.59 -27.07 9.96
C TRP A 25 -12.05 -27.16 8.51
N THR A 26 -11.11 -26.96 7.57
CA THR A 26 -11.40 -27.01 6.14
C THR A 26 -11.89 -28.39 5.72
N LYS A 27 -11.29 -29.46 6.27
CA LYS A 27 -11.74 -30.83 6.05
C LYS A 27 -13.08 -31.12 6.70
N GLY A 28 -13.28 -30.69 7.95
CA GLY A 28 -14.51 -30.91 8.71
C GLY A 28 -15.74 -30.29 8.03
N ASP A 29 -15.60 -29.12 7.41
CA ASP A 29 -16.68 -28.43 6.70
C ASP A 29 -17.00 -29.02 5.31
N ASN A 30 -16.30 -30.08 4.88
CA ASN A 30 -16.42 -30.72 3.56
C ASN A 30 -16.44 -29.71 2.38
N ILE A 31 -15.53 -28.74 2.45
CA ILE A 31 -15.47 -27.64 1.50
C ILE A 31 -14.78 -28.13 0.23
N SER A 32 -15.44 -27.99 -0.93
CA SER A 32 -14.79 -28.21 -2.23
C SER A 32 -14.06 -26.96 -2.70
N TYR A 33 -12.87 -27.13 -3.27
CA TYR A 33 -12.08 -26.09 -3.94
C TYR A 33 -11.07 -26.75 -4.88
N ASP A 34 -10.61 -25.98 -5.86
CA ASP A 34 -9.69 -26.45 -6.91
C ASP A 34 -8.24 -26.26 -6.49
N VAL A 35 -7.94 -25.11 -5.87
CA VAL A 35 -6.59 -24.68 -5.52
C VAL A 35 -6.56 -23.91 -4.21
N VAL A 36 -5.38 -23.83 -3.59
CA VAL A 36 -5.12 -22.95 -2.44
C VAL A 36 -4.29 -21.76 -2.91
N VAL A 37 -4.64 -20.55 -2.48
CA VAL A 37 -3.85 -19.33 -2.72
C VAL A 37 -3.40 -18.73 -1.40
N ALA A 38 -2.09 -18.51 -1.27
CA ALA A 38 -1.47 -17.92 -0.09
C ALA A 38 -0.88 -16.52 -0.42
N ALA A 39 -1.50 -15.46 0.09
CA ALA A 39 -1.16 -14.06 -0.24
C ALA A 39 -0.04 -13.47 0.64
N GLY A 40 0.99 -14.26 0.93
CA GLY A 40 2.20 -13.84 1.65
C GLY A 40 2.10 -13.83 3.17
N ASP A 41 3.23 -13.48 3.79
CA ASP A 41 3.50 -13.52 5.23
C ASP A 41 3.18 -14.89 5.85
N ILE A 42 3.66 -15.93 5.18
CA ILE A 42 3.46 -17.32 5.58
C ILE A 42 4.51 -17.74 6.61
N GLY A 43 5.78 -17.45 6.34
CA GLY A 43 6.91 -17.73 7.19
C GLY A 43 7.12 -16.70 8.30
N ASN A 44 8.29 -16.76 8.93
CA ASN A 44 8.70 -15.86 9.98
C ASN A 44 10.22 -15.63 9.93
N PRO A 45 10.69 -14.37 9.90
CA PRO A 45 12.12 -14.04 9.85
C PRO A 45 12.96 -14.66 10.98
N GLN A 46 12.35 -14.88 12.14
CA GLN A 46 13.00 -15.44 13.32
C GLN A 46 12.96 -16.98 13.34
N ARG A 47 12.29 -17.62 12.37
CA ARG A 47 12.17 -19.09 12.29
C ARG A 47 12.44 -19.58 10.86
N PRO A 48 13.72 -19.69 10.46
CA PRO A 48 14.09 -20.22 9.14
C PRO A 48 13.43 -21.57 8.79
N GLY A 49 13.09 -21.75 7.52
CA GLY A 49 12.36 -22.88 6.96
C GLY A 49 10.85 -22.87 7.25
N SER A 50 10.32 -21.90 8.00
CA SER A 50 8.92 -21.94 8.46
C SER A 50 7.93 -21.79 7.30
N MET A 51 8.23 -20.93 6.33
CA MET A 51 7.40 -20.77 5.13
C MET A 51 7.23 -22.11 4.42
N CYS A 52 8.34 -22.80 4.14
CA CYS A 52 8.31 -24.10 3.50
C CYS A 52 7.54 -25.16 4.30
N ARG A 53 7.79 -25.28 5.60
CA ARG A 53 7.08 -26.25 6.44
C ARG A 53 5.57 -26.02 6.39
N ILE A 54 5.14 -24.75 6.43
CA ILE A 54 3.72 -24.38 6.37
C ILE A 54 3.11 -24.67 5.01
N LEU A 55 3.73 -24.24 3.91
CA LEU A 55 3.23 -24.53 2.57
C LEU A 55 3.15 -26.04 2.32
N GLY A 56 4.16 -26.80 2.76
CA GLY A 56 4.16 -28.26 2.69
C GLY A 56 3.09 -28.91 3.56
N LYS A 57 2.79 -28.33 4.73
CA LYS A 57 1.69 -28.78 5.60
C LYS A 57 0.33 -28.54 4.96
N ILE A 58 0.10 -27.35 4.39
CA ILE A 58 -1.11 -27.01 3.64
C ILE A 58 -1.30 -27.98 2.47
N PHE A 59 -0.27 -28.19 1.65
CA PHE A 59 -0.32 -29.13 0.53
C PHE A 59 -0.66 -30.55 0.97
N ARG A 60 0.08 -31.12 1.93
CA ARG A 60 -0.15 -32.50 2.42
C ARG A 60 -1.51 -32.65 3.09
N GLY A 61 -1.93 -31.64 3.84
CA GLY A 61 -3.21 -31.60 4.54
C GLY A 61 -4.37 -31.56 3.55
N LEU A 62 -4.36 -30.60 2.64
CA LEU A 62 -5.50 -30.30 1.77
C LEU A 62 -5.47 -31.02 0.43
N GLN A 63 -4.34 -31.60 0.05
CA GLN A 63 -4.13 -32.36 -1.19
C GLN A 63 -4.51 -31.58 -2.46
N LYS A 64 -4.28 -30.27 -2.45
CA LYS A 64 -4.50 -29.36 -3.58
C LYS A 64 -3.25 -28.54 -3.86
N PRO A 65 -2.98 -28.16 -5.12
CA PRO A 65 -1.89 -27.25 -5.47
C PRO A 65 -1.98 -25.95 -4.67
N VAL A 66 -0.83 -25.46 -4.22
CA VAL A 66 -0.71 -24.20 -3.47
C VAL A 66 0.01 -23.17 -4.34
N TYR A 67 -0.64 -22.07 -4.64
CA TYR A 67 -0.03 -20.93 -5.33
C TYR A 67 0.20 -19.81 -4.32
N TYR A 68 1.40 -19.26 -4.25
CA TYR A 68 1.72 -18.26 -3.25
C TYR A 68 2.49 -17.09 -3.84
N VAL A 69 2.44 -15.97 -3.14
CA VAL A 69 3.35 -14.83 -3.32
C VAL A 69 4.06 -14.60 -1.99
N ARG A 70 5.24 -14.00 -2.02
CA ARG A 70 5.99 -13.67 -0.80
C ARG A 70 5.56 -12.33 -0.22
N GLY A 71 5.43 -12.29 1.09
CA GLY A 71 5.32 -11.07 1.88
C GLY A 71 6.65 -10.61 2.47
N ASN A 72 6.58 -9.62 3.36
CA ASN A 72 7.77 -9.06 4.01
C ASN A 72 8.32 -9.95 5.14
N TRP A 73 7.51 -10.87 5.68
CA TRP A 73 7.97 -11.88 6.66
C TRP A 73 8.60 -13.10 5.99
N ASP A 74 8.37 -13.29 4.69
CA ASP A 74 8.89 -14.40 3.91
C ASP A 74 10.33 -14.11 3.44
N ILE A 75 11.26 -13.86 4.37
CA ILE A 75 12.65 -13.47 4.07
C ILE A 75 13.51 -14.60 3.50
N GLU A 76 13.04 -15.82 3.62
CA GLU A 76 13.74 -17.03 3.20
C GLU A 76 13.83 -17.15 1.67
N GLY A 77 14.81 -17.94 1.21
CA GLY A 77 14.99 -18.28 -0.19
C GLY A 77 13.85 -19.14 -0.75
N ASP A 78 14.02 -19.59 -1.99
CA ASP A 78 13.00 -20.33 -2.71
C ASP A 78 12.63 -21.64 -2.02
N CYS A 79 11.33 -21.92 -2.00
CA CYS A 79 10.82 -23.18 -1.48
C CYS A 79 10.70 -24.22 -2.59
N SER A 80 11.62 -25.18 -2.66
CA SER A 80 11.59 -26.27 -3.63
C SER A 80 10.60 -27.38 -3.24
N LEU A 81 9.33 -27.03 -3.01
CA LEU A 81 8.27 -28.00 -2.72
C LEU A 81 7.50 -28.35 -3.98
N GLN A 82 7.44 -29.64 -4.28
CA GLN A 82 6.57 -30.17 -5.33
C GLN A 82 5.12 -29.77 -4.99
N GLN A 83 4.42 -29.12 -5.93
CA GLN A 83 3.03 -28.63 -5.78
C GLN A 83 2.81 -27.35 -4.96
N ALA A 84 3.87 -26.64 -4.55
CA ALA A 84 3.79 -25.26 -4.06
C ALA A 84 4.52 -24.31 -5.03
N PHE A 85 3.80 -23.36 -5.61
CA PHE A 85 4.27 -22.55 -6.73
C PHE A 85 4.35 -21.08 -6.35
N ASP A 86 5.56 -20.52 -6.37
CA ASP A 86 5.78 -19.08 -6.20
C ASP A 86 5.38 -18.35 -7.47
N LEU A 87 4.26 -17.63 -7.44
CA LEU A 87 3.71 -16.91 -8.59
C LEU A 87 4.64 -15.81 -9.10
N ASP A 88 5.52 -15.25 -8.26
CA ASP A 88 6.57 -14.34 -8.73
C ASP A 88 7.54 -15.07 -9.67
N SER A 89 7.84 -16.34 -9.41
CA SER A 89 8.85 -17.12 -10.13
C SER A 89 8.28 -17.89 -11.31
N VAL A 90 7.09 -18.48 -11.17
CA VAL A 90 6.49 -19.31 -12.23
C VAL A 90 5.67 -18.51 -13.25
N GLY A 91 5.30 -17.26 -12.92
CA GLY A 91 4.49 -16.41 -13.79
C GLY A 91 3.01 -16.81 -13.83
N PRO A 92 2.26 -16.36 -14.86
CA PRO A 92 0.82 -16.60 -14.98
C PRO A 92 0.44 -18.08 -15.11
N ILE A 93 -0.55 -18.52 -14.32
CA ILE A 93 -1.13 -19.87 -14.36
C ILE A 93 -2.54 -19.80 -14.93
N TYR A 94 -2.90 -20.71 -15.84
CA TYR A 94 -4.18 -20.66 -16.55
C TYR A 94 -5.11 -21.82 -16.16
N PHE A 95 -6.35 -21.47 -15.84
CA PHE A 95 -7.47 -22.38 -15.58
C PHE A 95 -8.57 -22.14 -16.62
N GLY A 96 -8.38 -22.70 -17.81
CA GLY A 96 -9.17 -22.33 -18.99
C GLY A 96 -8.93 -20.85 -19.35
N ASP A 97 -10.00 -20.06 -19.41
CA ASP A 97 -9.94 -18.62 -19.74
C ASP A 97 -9.66 -17.72 -18.52
N ILE A 98 -9.37 -18.31 -17.36
CA ILE A 98 -9.03 -17.59 -16.12
C ILE A 98 -7.52 -17.63 -15.93
N ALA A 99 -6.86 -16.47 -15.81
CA ALA A 99 -5.44 -16.36 -15.47
C ALA A 99 -5.26 -15.99 -14.00
N LEU A 100 -4.44 -16.74 -13.28
CA LEU A 100 -3.96 -16.44 -11.94
C LEU A 100 -2.55 -15.85 -12.05
N VAL A 101 -2.35 -14.63 -11.57
CA VAL A 101 -1.09 -13.90 -11.65
C VAL A 101 -0.72 -13.40 -10.26
N GLY A 102 0.53 -13.55 -9.84
CA GLY A 102 0.97 -13.12 -8.52
C GLY A 102 2.18 -12.20 -8.56
N HIS A 103 2.22 -11.25 -7.62
CA HIS A 103 3.28 -10.27 -7.42
C HIS A 103 3.53 -10.08 -5.92
N GLY A 104 4.60 -10.66 -5.39
CA GLY A 104 4.98 -10.58 -3.98
C GLY A 104 6.01 -9.49 -3.74
N ARG A 105 7.21 -9.69 -4.28
CA ARG A 105 8.35 -8.76 -4.16
C ARG A 105 8.64 -7.97 -5.43
N ARG A 106 8.08 -8.39 -6.55
CA ARG A 106 8.24 -7.73 -7.85
C ARG A 106 6.92 -7.09 -8.24
N ALA A 107 6.99 -5.92 -8.87
CA ALA A 107 5.81 -5.23 -9.41
C ALA A 107 5.92 -5.00 -10.93
N ASN A 108 6.87 -5.66 -11.58
CA ASN A 108 6.98 -5.63 -13.04
C ASN A 108 5.96 -6.61 -13.63
N PRO A 109 5.01 -6.14 -14.47
CA PRO A 109 3.96 -7.01 -14.96
C PRO A 109 4.48 -8.08 -15.91
N PHE A 110 4.02 -9.31 -15.74
CA PHE A 110 4.06 -10.37 -16.75
C PHE A 110 3.19 -10.02 -17.96
N ARG A 111 3.69 -10.37 -19.15
CA ARG A 111 2.86 -10.45 -20.36
C ARG A 111 1.99 -11.70 -20.27
N LEU A 112 0.69 -11.55 -20.56
CA LEU A 112 -0.21 -12.70 -20.64
C LEU A 112 -0.07 -13.31 -22.04
N GLU A 113 0.53 -14.50 -22.11
CA GLU A 113 0.76 -15.23 -23.37
C GLU A 113 -0.54 -15.69 -24.04
N ARG A 114 -1.61 -15.81 -23.26
CA ARG A 114 -2.94 -16.21 -23.73
C ARG A 114 -3.94 -15.13 -23.39
N GLN A 115 -4.92 -14.94 -24.27
CA GLN A 115 -6.03 -14.02 -24.04
C GLN A 115 -6.96 -14.60 -22.96
N ALA A 116 -6.62 -14.36 -21.69
CA ALA A 116 -7.50 -14.69 -20.58
C ALA A 116 -8.68 -13.70 -20.56
N ARG A 117 -9.90 -14.22 -20.42
CA ARG A 117 -11.10 -13.40 -20.25
C ARG A 117 -11.21 -12.81 -18.85
N THR A 118 -10.63 -13.50 -17.87
CA THR A 118 -10.72 -13.11 -16.46
C THR A 118 -9.35 -13.24 -15.82
N VAL A 119 -8.89 -12.20 -15.15
CA VAL A 119 -7.62 -12.21 -14.41
C VAL A 119 -7.90 -12.16 -12.91
N VAL A 120 -7.20 -13.01 -12.17
CA VAL A 120 -7.09 -13.02 -10.71
C VAL A 120 -5.68 -12.55 -10.37
N LEU A 121 -5.59 -11.39 -9.75
CA LEU A 121 -4.33 -10.84 -9.26
C LEU A 121 -4.14 -11.26 -7.79
N VAL A 122 -2.95 -11.73 -7.44
CA VAL A 122 -2.55 -12.04 -6.06
C VAL A 122 -1.37 -11.16 -5.71
N THR A 123 -1.43 -10.44 -4.60
CA THR A 123 -0.29 -9.66 -4.10
C THR A 123 -0.18 -9.85 -2.60
N HIS A 124 0.99 -9.60 -2.01
CA HIS A 124 1.02 -9.50 -0.56
C HIS A 124 0.50 -8.14 -0.09
N TYR A 125 1.13 -7.07 -0.60
CA TYR A 125 0.73 -5.70 -0.27
C TYR A 125 -0.65 -5.35 -0.88
N PRO A 126 -1.51 -4.64 -0.15
CA PRO A 126 -2.73 -4.08 -0.70
C PRO A 126 -2.44 -2.97 -1.72
N PRO A 127 -3.41 -2.65 -2.60
CA PRO A 127 -3.35 -1.42 -3.38
C PRO A 127 -3.41 -0.21 -2.45
N PHE A 128 -2.70 0.86 -2.80
CA PHE A 128 -2.89 2.13 -2.13
C PHE A 128 -4.37 2.54 -2.19
N SER A 129 -4.91 2.96 -1.04
CA SER A 129 -6.29 3.39 -0.78
C SER A 129 -7.38 2.31 -0.66
N ILE A 130 -7.09 1.04 -0.97
CA ILE A 130 -8.11 -0.01 -1.02
C ILE A 130 -7.85 -1.06 0.07
N LEU A 131 -8.71 -1.06 1.10
CA LEU A 131 -8.60 -1.98 2.26
C LEU A 131 -7.18 -2.06 2.84
N ASP A 132 -6.48 -0.93 2.86
CA ASP A 132 -5.05 -0.85 3.13
C ASP A 132 -4.73 -0.16 4.46
N ARG A 133 -5.67 -0.11 5.40
CA ARG A 133 -5.47 0.58 6.67
C ARG A 133 -4.41 -0.11 7.52
N GLY A 134 -3.33 0.58 7.82
CA GLY A 134 -2.28 0.10 8.69
C GLY A 134 -1.48 1.26 9.26
N LYS A 135 -0.85 1.05 10.42
CA LYS A 135 0.20 1.97 10.87
C LYS A 135 1.48 1.54 10.17
N VAL A 136 1.95 2.33 9.22
CA VAL A 136 3.29 2.14 8.67
C VAL A 136 4.26 2.75 9.67
N VAL A 137 5.01 1.90 10.38
CA VAL A 137 5.96 2.32 11.42
C VAL A 137 7.00 3.31 10.87
N ASP A 138 7.31 3.21 9.58
CA ASP A 138 8.28 4.06 8.86
C ASP A 138 7.65 5.11 7.94
N SER A 139 6.32 5.28 7.88
CA SER A 139 5.76 6.38 7.07
C SER A 139 5.92 7.69 7.81
N TYR A 140 6.93 8.46 7.43
CA TYR A 140 7.09 9.86 7.83
C TYR A 140 5.82 10.71 7.59
N HIS A 141 4.93 10.26 6.71
CA HIS A 141 3.66 10.90 6.39
C HIS A 141 2.50 10.58 7.36
N HIS A 142 2.70 9.74 8.39
CA HIS A 142 1.60 9.25 9.25
C HIS A 142 0.39 8.77 8.44
N SER A 143 0.64 8.24 7.25
CA SER A 143 -0.42 7.84 6.34
C SER A 143 -1.12 6.62 6.94
N PRO A 144 -2.45 6.59 7.00
CA PRO A 144 -3.16 5.38 7.41
C PRO A 144 -3.03 4.26 6.37
N HIS A 145 -2.40 4.52 5.22
CA HIS A 145 -2.26 3.61 4.09
C HIS A 145 -0.97 2.78 4.19
N ALA A 146 -1.14 1.48 4.35
CA ALA A 146 -0.10 0.46 4.20
C ALA A 146 -0.05 -0.13 2.78
N GLY A 147 -0.91 0.35 1.87
CA GLY A 147 -0.90 -0.04 0.47
C GLY A 147 0.18 0.69 -0.31
N VAL A 148 0.61 0.08 -1.40
CA VAL A 148 1.69 0.63 -2.24
C VAL A 148 1.17 0.91 -3.65
N VAL A 149 1.62 2.04 -4.22
CA VAL A 149 1.12 2.55 -5.50
C VAL A 149 1.49 1.65 -6.69
N GLU A 150 2.54 0.85 -6.55
CA GLU A 150 2.96 -0.17 -7.49
C GLU A 150 1.82 -1.16 -7.80
N ILE A 151 1.04 -1.53 -6.79
CA ILE A 151 -0.09 -2.46 -6.97
C ILE A 151 -1.23 -1.80 -7.74
N ASN A 152 -1.44 -0.48 -7.58
CA ASN A 152 -2.40 0.25 -8.40
C ASN A 152 -2.03 0.19 -9.89
N TYR A 153 -0.74 0.25 -10.23
CA TYR A 153 -0.28 0.08 -11.62
C TYR A 153 -0.44 -1.37 -12.14
N LEU A 154 -0.31 -2.38 -11.28
CA LEU A 154 -0.61 -3.76 -11.65
C LEU A 154 -2.10 -3.97 -11.93
N ILE A 155 -2.98 -3.41 -11.08
CA ILE A 155 -4.43 -3.44 -11.30
C ILE A 155 -4.77 -2.70 -12.59
N ASP A 156 -4.10 -1.59 -12.84
CA ASP A 156 -4.29 -0.80 -14.05
C ASP A 156 -3.97 -1.59 -15.31
N TYR A 157 -2.83 -2.29 -15.29
CA TYR A 157 -2.35 -3.13 -16.37
C TYR A 157 -3.21 -4.38 -16.59
N TYR A 158 -3.50 -5.14 -15.53
CA TYR A 158 -4.18 -6.43 -15.65
C TYR A 158 -5.71 -6.33 -15.72
N ARG A 159 -6.30 -5.23 -15.23
CA ARG A 159 -7.75 -5.08 -15.04
C ARG A 159 -8.37 -6.32 -14.37
N PRO A 160 -7.85 -6.75 -13.20
CA PRO A 160 -8.25 -8.01 -12.60
C PRO A 160 -9.73 -7.96 -12.20
N ARG A 161 -10.42 -9.09 -12.38
CA ARG A 161 -11.78 -9.24 -11.85
C ARG A 161 -11.76 -9.45 -10.35
N VAL A 162 -10.73 -10.14 -9.84
CA VAL A 162 -10.48 -10.34 -8.42
C VAL A 162 -9.04 -9.98 -8.09
N HIS A 163 -8.84 -9.23 -7.01
CA HIS A 163 -7.53 -8.98 -6.43
C HIS A 163 -7.49 -9.50 -4.99
N ILE A 164 -6.69 -10.54 -4.76
CA ILE A 164 -6.49 -11.21 -3.46
C ILE A 164 -5.20 -10.69 -2.83
N PHE A 165 -5.25 -10.23 -1.58
CA PHE A 165 -4.07 -9.73 -0.88
C PHE A 165 -4.13 -9.87 0.65
N GLY A 166 -3.00 -9.62 1.31
CA GLY A 166 -2.82 -9.70 2.75
C GLY A 166 -2.33 -8.40 3.38
N HIS A 167 -1.39 -8.50 4.32
CA HIS A 167 -0.60 -7.42 4.95
C HIS A 167 -1.39 -6.46 5.85
N SER A 168 -2.49 -5.85 5.35
CA SER A 168 -3.32 -4.93 6.13
C SER A 168 -4.25 -5.70 7.07
N HIS A 169 -3.74 -6.01 8.27
CA HIS A 169 -4.47 -6.77 9.29
C HIS A 169 -5.76 -6.10 9.77
N SER A 170 -5.80 -4.76 9.75
CA SER A 170 -6.95 -3.97 10.23
C SER A 170 -8.22 -4.29 9.44
N PHE A 171 -8.08 -4.49 8.13
CA PHE A 171 -9.18 -4.82 7.22
C PHE A 171 -9.20 -6.27 6.78
N GLY A 172 -8.38 -7.11 7.42
CA GLY A 172 -8.42 -8.54 7.19
C GLY A 172 -9.80 -9.17 7.38
N GLY A 173 -10.22 -10.02 6.43
CA GLY A 173 -11.54 -10.65 6.40
C GLY A 173 -12.62 -9.77 5.76
N LEU A 174 -12.23 -8.87 4.85
CA LEU A 174 -13.13 -7.98 4.12
C LEU A 174 -12.94 -8.10 2.62
N ASP A 175 -14.05 -7.97 1.91
CA ASP A 175 -14.09 -7.80 0.47
C ASP A 175 -14.95 -6.59 0.08
N VAL A 176 -14.55 -5.90 -0.99
CA VAL A 176 -15.29 -4.78 -1.58
C VAL A 176 -15.17 -4.83 -3.10
N GLU A 177 -16.21 -4.40 -3.79
CA GLU A 177 -16.17 -4.22 -5.25
C GLU A 177 -16.06 -2.74 -5.58
N HIS A 178 -15.09 -2.39 -6.41
CA HIS A 178 -14.87 -1.03 -6.87
C HIS A 178 -14.34 -1.03 -8.31
N ASN A 179 -14.97 -0.24 -9.19
CA ASN A 179 -14.62 -0.10 -10.60
C ASN A 179 -14.37 -1.42 -11.36
N GLY A 180 -15.16 -2.45 -11.06
CA GLY A 180 -15.12 -3.75 -11.75
C GLY A 180 -14.18 -4.80 -11.14
N THR A 181 -13.42 -4.44 -10.10
CA THR A 181 -12.54 -5.38 -9.37
C THR A 181 -13.14 -5.69 -8.00
N VAL A 182 -13.20 -6.97 -7.64
CA VAL A 182 -13.46 -7.43 -6.27
C VAL A 182 -12.14 -7.57 -5.53
N TYR A 183 -11.92 -6.69 -4.56
CA TYR A 183 -10.76 -6.67 -3.69
C TYR A 183 -11.04 -7.54 -2.47
N VAL A 184 -10.15 -8.48 -2.17
CA VAL A 184 -10.32 -9.48 -1.10
C VAL A 184 -9.08 -9.47 -0.19
N ASN A 185 -9.20 -8.85 0.98
CA ASN A 185 -8.13 -8.84 1.98
C ASN A 185 -8.24 -10.07 2.88
N VAL A 186 -7.44 -11.09 2.58
CA VAL A 186 -7.42 -12.39 3.27
C VAL A 186 -6.51 -12.44 4.48
N ALA A 187 -5.88 -11.33 4.88
CA ALA A 187 -5.31 -11.22 6.22
C ALA A 187 -6.42 -11.48 7.25
N ARG A 188 -6.24 -12.08 8.41
CA ARG A 188 -5.02 -12.70 8.94
C ARG A 188 -5.39 -14.06 9.53
N LEU A 189 -4.78 -15.13 9.01
CA LEU A 189 -5.05 -16.48 9.49
C LEU A 189 -4.53 -16.66 10.93
N ASP A 190 -3.49 -15.92 11.31
CA ASP A 190 -2.84 -16.05 12.62
C ASP A 190 -3.60 -15.44 13.83
N ARG A 191 -4.86 -15.02 13.63
CA ARG A 191 -5.66 -14.30 14.63
C ARG A 191 -6.03 -15.20 15.81
N LEU A 192 -5.81 -14.72 17.02
CA LEU A 192 -6.20 -15.38 18.26
C LEU A 192 -7.20 -14.53 19.05
N LEU A 193 -8.07 -15.18 19.81
CA LEU A 193 -8.84 -14.55 20.88
C LEU A 193 -7.94 -14.25 22.09
N LYS A 194 -8.44 -13.43 23.03
CA LYS A 194 -7.77 -13.21 24.32
C LYS A 194 -7.54 -14.50 25.12
N SER A 195 -8.37 -15.52 24.90
CA SER A 195 -8.21 -16.86 25.48
C SER A 195 -7.07 -17.67 24.85
N GLY A 196 -6.51 -17.22 23.73
CA GLY A 196 -5.53 -17.97 22.94
C GLY A 196 -6.16 -18.82 21.83
N ASP A 197 -7.48 -18.93 21.76
CA ASP A 197 -8.15 -19.75 20.74
C ASP A 197 -7.99 -19.14 19.33
N PRO A 198 -7.72 -19.95 18.30
CA PRO A 198 -7.57 -19.47 16.94
C PRO A 198 -8.92 -19.07 16.33
N ILE A 199 -8.94 -17.89 15.71
CA ILE A 199 -10.09 -17.30 15.01
C ILE A 199 -9.67 -16.64 13.69
N GLY A 200 -8.63 -17.18 13.07
CA GLY A 200 -8.13 -16.77 11.76
C GLY A 200 -9.21 -16.80 10.70
N ASN A 201 -9.23 -15.81 9.81
CA ASN A 201 -10.15 -15.81 8.68
C ASN A 201 -9.48 -16.36 7.42
N TYR A 202 -10.31 -16.93 6.55
CA TYR A 202 -9.94 -17.38 5.20
C TYR A 202 -11.15 -17.22 4.28
N ALA A 203 -10.93 -17.20 2.97
CA ALA A 203 -12.00 -17.01 1.99
C ALA A 203 -12.10 -18.18 1.03
N LEU A 204 -13.34 -18.52 0.66
CA LEU A 204 -13.63 -19.26 -0.56
C LEU A 204 -14.06 -18.25 -1.62
N ILE A 205 -13.40 -18.28 -2.77
CA ILE A 205 -13.63 -17.34 -3.85
C ILE A 205 -13.98 -18.14 -5.09
N ASP A 206 -15.25 -18.07 -5.48
CA ASP A 206 -15.76 -18.64 -6.73
C ASP A 206 -15.64 -17.60 -7.84
N ILE A 207 -14.97 -17.96 -8.93
CA ILE A 207 -14.77 -17.09 -10.10
C ILE A 207 -15.18 -17.85 -11.36
N SER A 208 -15.97 -17.22 -12.23
CA SER A 208 -16.27 -17.75 -13.56
C SER A 208 -15.50 -16.99 -14.65
N SER A 209 -15.34 -17.65 -15.79
CA SER A 209 -14.84 -17.04 -17.04
C SER A 209 -15.75 -15.93 -17.61
N SER A 210 -17.00 -15.80 -17.13
CA SER A 210 -17.89 -14.67 -17.43
C SER A 210 -17.63 -13.45 -16.54
N GLY A 211 -16.81 -13.60 -15.49
CA GLY A 211 -16.52 -12.56 -14.52
C GLY A 211 -17.44 -12.56 -13.30
N ASP A 212 -18.27 -13.59 -13.08
CA ASP A 212 -19.05 -13.70 -11.85
C ASP A 212 -18.11 -14.04 -10.69
N VAL A 213 -18.25 -13.32 -9.57
CA VAL A 213 -17.42 -13.51 -8.39
C VAL A 213 -18.30 -13.65 -7.16
N LYS A 214 -18.04 -14.67 -6.35
CA LYS A 214 -18.64 -14.84 -5.02
C LYS A 214 -17.54 -15.06 -3.99
N VAL A 215 -17.55 -14.23 -2.95
CA VAL A 215 -16.64 -14.36 -1.80
C VAL A 215 -17.42 -14.87 -0.60
N GLU A 216 -17.00 -16.00 -0.05
CA GLU A 216 -17.53 -16.59 1.16
C GLU A 216 -16.45 -16.60 2.25
N TRP A 217 -16.65 -15.78 3.28
CA TRP A 217 -15.74 -15.70 4.41
C TRP A 217 -15.99 -16.83 5.41
N ARG A 218 -14.90 -17.44 5.87
CA ARG A 218 -14.87 -18.43 6.94
C ARG A 218 -13.85 -18.03 8.01
N PHE A 219 -14.00 -18.62 9.19
CA PHE A 219 -13.17 -18.36 10.35
C PHE A 219 -12.90 -19.70 11.04
N ILE A 220 -11.67 -19.91 11.49
CA ILE A 220 -11.37 -21.02 12.41
C ILE A 220 -12.26 -20.83 13.65
N ASN A 221 -12.88 -21.91 14.14
CA ASN A 221 -13.85 -21.86 15.24
C ASN A 221 -15.05 -20.90 15.00
N GLY A 222 -15.38 -20.61 13.75
CA GLY A 222 -16.55 -19.81 13.40
C GLY A 222 -17.85 -20.61 13.51
N VAL A 223 -18.96 -19.89 13.64
CA VAL A 223 -20.32 -20.45 13.60
C VAL A 223 -21.17 -19.66 12.62
N TRP A 224 -22.16 -20.34 12.03
CA TRP A 224 -23.16 -19.70 11.19
C TRP A 224 -24.23 -19.02 12.03
N LYS A 225 -24.38 -17.70 11.86
CA LYS A 225 -25.45 -16.94 12.52
C LYS A 225 -25.80 -15.66 11.78
N ARG A 226 -26.94 -15.06 12.11
CA ARG A 226 -27.37 -13.78 11.54
C ARG A 226 -26.55 -12.64 12.14
N CYS A 227 -25.97 -11.81 11.27
CA CYS A 227 -25.35 -10.55 11.66
C CYS A 227 -26.41 -9.58 12.17
N SER A 228 -26.22 -8.98 13.35
CA SER A 228 -27.17 -8.01 13.91
C SER A 228 -27.27 -6.70 13.13
N GLY A 229 -26.25 -6.37 12.32
CA GLY A 229 -26.21 -5.12 11.55
C GLY A 229 -26.87 -5.20 10.17
N CYS A 230 -26.79 -6.35 9.48
CA CYS A 230 -27.33 -6.50 8.13
C CYS A 230 -28.30 -7.68 7.94
N GLY A 231 -28.55 -8.47 8.98
CA GLY A 231 -29.47 -9.62 8.96
C GLY A 231 -28.98 -10.85 8.19
N ARG A 232 -27.89 -10.74 7.40
CA ARG A 232 -27.33 -11.84 6.61
C ARG A 232 -26.78 -12.95 7.52
N VAL A 233 -26.97 -14.21 7.11
CA VAL A 233 -26.31 -15.37 7.72
C VAL A 233 -24.86 -15.36 7.29
N VAL A 234 -23.95 -15.31 8.27
CA VAL A 234 -22.50 -15.21 8.07
C VAL A 234 -21.80 -16.21 8.97
N HIS A 235 -20.62 -16.67 8.54
CA HIS A 235 -19.74 -17.47 9.36
C HIS A 235 -18.79 -16.54 10.10
N ILE A 236 -18.91 -16.42 11.41
CA ILE A 236 -18.08 -15.52 12.24
C ILE A 236 -17.84 -16.16 13.61
N PRO A 237 -16.84 -15.70 14.39
CA PRO A 237 -16.62 -16.19 15.74
C PRO A 237 -17.87 -16.10 16.62
N GLU A 238 -18.06 -17.09 17.49
CA GLU A 238 -19.26 -17.22 18.33
C GLU A 238 -19.54 -15.97 19.19
N LYS A 239 -18.50 -15.27 19.63
CA LYS A 239 -18.65 -14.05 20.46
C LYS A 239 -18.99 -12.79 19.66
N TRP A 240 -18.96 -12.82 18.33
CA TRP A 240 -19.17 -11.64 17.49
C TRP A 240 -20.62 -11.49 17.05
N THR A 241 -21.23 -10.32 17.23
CA THR A 241 -22.61 -10.07 16.79
C THR A 241 -22.69 -9.48 15.38
N LEU A 242 -21.63 -8.80 14.93
CA LEU A 242 -21.53 -8.14 13.63
C LEU A 242 -20.55 -8.88 12.71
N CYS A 243 -20.90 -8.95 11.42
CA CYS A 243 -19.94 -9.32 10.39
C CYS A 243 -18.88 -8.23 10.20
N ARG A 244 -17.72 -8.58 9.63
CA ARG A 244 -16.63 -7.63 9.35
C ARG A 244 -17.13 -6.42 8.56
N LYS A 245 -17.94 -6.62 7.51
CA LYS A 245 -18.49 -5.50 6.70
C LYS A 245 -19.32 -4.53 7.52
N CYS A 246 -20.15 -5.01 8.44
CA CYS A 246 -20.97 -4.14 9.29
C CYS A 246 -20.12 -3.39 10.32
N ALA A 247 -19.14 -4.06 10.92
CA ALA A 247 -18.20 -3.44 11.86
C ALA A 247 -17.38 -2.30 11.21
N HIS A 248 -17.17 -2.36 9.88
CA HIS A 248 -16.38 -1.39 9.12
C HIS A 248 -17.20 -0.56 8.11
N LYS A 249 -18.52 -0.47 8.27
CA LYS A 249 -19.42 0.15 7.27
C LYS A 249 -18.98 1.57 6.85
N ASN A 250 -18.47 2.37 7.79
CA ASN A 250 -18.03 3.74 7.51
C ASN A 250 -16.72 3.80 6.72
N ASP A 251 -15.83 2.83 6.92
CA ASP A 251 -14.56 2.74 6.21
C ASP A 251 -14.73 2.26 4.75
N LEU A 252 -15.83 1.54 4.48
CA LEU A 252 -16.15 0.90 3.19
C LEU A 252 -16.95 1.79 2.23
N LYS A 253 -16.95 3.12 2.43
CA LYS A 253 -17.57 4.07 1.49
C LYS A 253 -16.58 4.44 0.40
N PHE A 254 -16.93 4.18 -0.86
CA PHE A 254 -16.11 4.47 -2.04
C PHE A 254 -16.82 5.51 -2.91
N THR A 255 -16.06 6.43 -3.47
CA THR A 255 -16.58 7.45 -4.40
C THR A 255 -15.78 7.37 -5.69
N ARG A 256 -16.47 7.26 -6.82
CA ARG A 256 -15.79 7.17 -8.11
C ARG A 256 -15.03 8.47 -8.40
N VAL A 257 -13.72 8.35 -8.57
CA VAL A 257 -12.86 9.44 -9.05
C VAL A 257 -13.09 9.66 -10.54
N SER A 258 -13.28 10.91 -10.95
CA SER A 258 -13.52 11.31 -12.34
C SER A 258 -12.99 12.71 -12.61
N GLY A 259 -12.90 13.11 -13.89
CA GLY A 259 -12.44 14.45 -14.28
C GLY A 259 -10.93 14.67 -14.20
N ILE A 260 -10.15 13.60 -14.12
CA ILE A 260 -8.68 13.64 -14.02
C ILE A 260 -8.09 12.93 -15.24
N PRO A 261 -7.07 13.51 -15.89
CA PRO A 261 -6.45 12.88 -17.04
C PRO A 261 -5.70 11.62 -16.61
N TYR A 262 -5.84 10.55 -17.40
CA TYR A 262 -5.13 9.29 -17.16
C TYR A 262 -3.62 9.43 -17.38
N ARG A 263 -3.22 10.25 -18.36
CA ARG A 263 -1.84 10.63 -18.64
C ARG A 263 -1.70 12.12 -18.38
N ALA A 264 -0.67 12.51 -17.65
CA ALA A 264 -0.43 13.90 -17.34
C ALA A 264 1.05 14.25 -17.45
N LEU A 265 1.33 15.51 -17.78
CA LEU A 265 2.66 16.07 -17.80
C LEU A 265 2.94 16.70 -16.44
N LEU A 266 3.84 16.09 -15.68
CA LEU A 266 4.38 16.65 -14.45
C LEU A 266 5.58 17.54 -14.79
N THR A 267 5.48 18.82 -14.47
CA THR A 267 6.54 19.80 -14.72
C THR A 267 7.05 20.35 -13.39
N PHE A 268 8.38 20.38 -13.22
CA PHE A 268 9.06 21.05 -12.12
C PHE A 268 9.74 22.31 -12.63
N ARG A 269 9.56 23.43 -11.92
CA ARG A 269 10.18 24.72 -12.25
C ARG A 269 10.90 25.30 -11.04
N ASP A 270 12.15 25.67 -11.23
CA ASP A 270 12.90 26.47 -10.28
C ASP A 270 12.44 27.92 -10.38
N ILE A 271 11.89 28.44 -9.29
CA ILE A 271 11.38 29.81 -9.25
C ILE A 271 12.50 30.83 -9.19
N SER A 272 13.66 30.48 -8.63
CA SER A 272 14.78 31.41 -8.48
C SER A 272 15.42 31.77 -9.82
N THR A 273 15.43 30.82 -10.76
CA THR A 273 16.02 30.98 -12.11
C THR A 273 14.98 31.06 -13.22
N ASP A 274 13.68 30.97 -12.87
CA ASP A 274 12.54 30.80 -13.80
C ASP A 274 12.81 29.75 -14.90
N SER A 275 13.46 28.65 -14.51
CA SER A 275 13.86 27.60 -15.45
C SER A 275 13.10 26.31 -15.19
N THR A 276 12.73 25.63 -16.28
CA THR A 276 12.15 24.29 -16.18
C THR A 276 13.25 23.30 -15.79
N MET A 277 13.06 22.58 -14.69
CA MET A 277 14.00 21.57 -14.21
C MET A 277 13.78 20.23 -14.90
N GLU A 278 12.52 19.78 -14.95
CA GLU A 278 12.15 18.54 -15.61
C GLU A 278 10.70 18.59 -16.09
N ARG A 279 10.42 17.88 -17.18
CA ARG A 279 9.08 17.49 -17.61
C ARG A 279 9.02 15.99 -17.75
N ARG A 280 8.09 15.35 -17.05
CA ARG A 280 7.91 13.90 -17.08
C ARG A 280 6.45 13.55 -17.28
N GLU A 281 6.21 12.64 -18.23
CA GLU A 281 4.89 12.04 -18.35
C GLU A 281 4.66 11.04 -17.21
N VAL A 282 3.52 11.15 -16.55
CA VAL A 282 3.07 10.26 -15.49
C VAL A 282 1.71 9.67 -15.81
N ARG A 283 1.47 8.44 -15.35
CA ARG A 283 0.17 7.77 -15.44
C ARG A 283 -0.53 7.82 -14.10
N ILE A 284 -1.81 8.18 -14.10
CA ILE A 284 -2.63 8.28 -12.90
C ILE A 284 -3.79 7.27 -13.05
N PRO A 285 -3.66 6.06 -12.50
CA PRO A 285 -4.71 5.03 -12.56
C PRO A 285 -5.85 5.35 -11.59
N PHE A 286 -6.52 6.50 -11.80
CA PHE A 286 -7.50 7.09 -10.87
C PHE A 286 -8.67 6.16 -10.55
N TYR A 287 -9.03 5.24 -11.45
CA TYR A 287 -10.10 4.26 -11.22
C TYR A 287 -9.70 3.16 -10.22
N THR A 288 -8.43 3.06 -9.85
CA THR A 288 -7.97 2.13 -8.80
C THR A 288 -8.01 2.76 -7.41
N LEU A 289 -8.38 4.05 -7.30
CA LEU A 289 -8.38 4.82 -6.07
C LEU A 289 -9.77 4.91 -5.46
N LYS A 290 -9.83 4.94 -4.13
CA LYS A 290 -11.07 4.92 -3.36
C LYS A 290 -11.93 6.18 -3.54
N ASP A 291 -11.32 7.35 -3.53
CA ASP A 291 -11.97 8.66 -3.58
C ASP A 291 -10.99 9.81 -3.92
N ASN A 292 -11.50 11.04 -4.05
CA ASN A 292 -10.67 12.21 -4.40
C ASN A 292 -9.64 12.59 -3.34
N LEU A 293 -9.87 12.28 -2.05
CA LEU A 293 -8.87 12.55 -1.03
C LEU A 293 -7.64 11.66 -1.27
N THR A 294 -7.89 10.38 -1.54
CA THR A 294 -6.83 9.41 -1.84
C THR A 294 -6.15 9.68 -3.19
N LEU A 295 -6.83 10.34 -4.14
CA LEU A 295 -6.21 10.85 -5.36
C LEU A 295 -5.15 11.91 -5.07
N GLU A 296 -5.46 12.91 -4.26
CA GLU A 296 -4.49 13.97 -3.93
C GLU A 296 -3.26 13.37 -3.23
N ASP A 297 -3.45 12.40 -2.33
CA ASP A 297 -2.34 11.67 -1.70
C ASP A 297 -1.53 10.84 -2.70
N PHE A 298 -2.20 10.19 -3.65
CA PHE A 298 -1.53 9.42 -4.71
C PHE A 298 -0.69 10.34 -5.62
N ILE A 299 -1.22 11.51 -5.97
CA ILE A 299 -0.50 12.53 -6.74
C ILE A 299 0.73 13.02 -5.96
N ASP A 300 0.57 13.32 -4.67
CA ASP A 300 1.66 13.73 -3.77
C ASP A 300 2.81 12.70 -3.77
N ILE A 301 2.47 11.40 -3.70
CA ILE A 301 3.44 10.30 -3.78
C ILE A 301 4.16 10.29 -5.14
N ILE A 302 3.44 10.47 -6.26
CA ILE A 302 4.07 10.54 -7.60
C ILE A 302 5.02 11.72 -7.70
N VAL A 303 4.58 12.90 -7.26
CA VAL A 303 5.35 14.14 -7.32
C VAL A 303 6.64 14.00 -6.53
N THR A 304 6.55 13.59 -5.27
CA THR A 304 7.72 13.43 -4.38
C THR A 304 8.68 12.36 -4.89
N ARG A 305 8.18 11.20 -5.36
CA ARG A 305 9.04 10.15 -5.94
C ARG A 305 9.73 10.60 -7.22
N THR A 306 9.01 11.31 -8.09
CA THR A 306 9.58 11.83 -9.34
C THR A 306 10.67 12.85 -9.02
N PHE A 307 10.39 13.78 -8.11
CA PHE A 307 11.34 14.81 -7.69
C PHE A 307 12.60 14.19 -7.05
N LYS A 308 12.45 13.22 -6.15
CA LYS A 308 13.58 12.47 -5.57
C LYS A 308 14.39 11.74 -6.64
N GLY A 309 13.71 11.11 -7.60
CA GLY A 309 14.33 10.38 -8.70
C GLY A 309 15.13 11.29 -9.64
N MET A 310 14.59 12.48 -9.94
CA MET A 310 15.26 13.53 -10.71
C MET A 310 16.57 13.96 -10.05
N LEU A 311 16.53 14.24 -8.74
CA LEU A 311 17.67 14.77 -8.01
C LEU A 311 18.73 13.71 -7.69
N SER A 312 18.35 12.42 -7.61
CA SER A 312 19.25 11.29 -7.29
C SER A 312 19.91 10.66 -8.53
N SER A 313 19.83 11.26 -9.73
CA SER A 313 20.37 10.66 -10.95
C SER A 313 21.90 10.66 -11.04
N GLU A 314 22.57 11.47 -10.21
CA GLU A 314 24.03 11.61 -10.16
C GLU A 314 24.63 10.62 -9.15
N GLU A 315 25.78 10.01 -9.49
CA GLU A 315 26.51 9.13 -8.58
C GLU A 315 26.98 9.90 -7.33
N GLY A 316 26.88 9.27 -6.15
CA GLY A 316 27.26 9.90 -4.87
C GLY A 316 26.23 10.90 -4.31
N VAL A 317 25.09 11.10 -4.98
CA VAL A 317 23.99 11.94 -4.49
C VAL A 317 22.95 11.12 -3.74
N LYS A 318 22.53 11.60 -2.58
CA LYS A 318 21.36 11.11 -1.84
C LYS A 318 20.37 12.25 -1.64
N VAL A 319 19.08 11.96 -1.79
CA VAL A 319 18.02 12.93 -1.56
C VAL A 319 17.19 12.47 -0.38
N PHE A 320 17.12 13.31 0.65
CA PHE A 320 16.35 13.04 1.85
C PHE A 320 15.19 14.01 1.96
N GLU A 321 13.98 13.49 2.14
CA GLU A 321 12.83 14.34 2.47
C GLU A 321 12.75 14.49 3.98
N ILE A 322 12.66 15.74 4.45
CA ILE A 322 12.57 16.01 5.87
C ILE A 322 11.11 15.91 6.31
N PRO A 323 10.79 15.01 7.25
CA PRO A 323 9.45 14.92 7.82
C PRO A 323 9.04 16.22 8.51
N LYS A 324 7.76 16.58 8.42
CA LYS A 324 7.28 17.87 8.96
C LYS A 324 7.52 18.03 10.45
N ASP A 325 7.39 16.95 11.22
CA ASP A 325 7.67 16.89 12.65
C ASP A 325 9.15 17.05 12.99
N LYS A 326 10.05 16.72 12.04
CA LYS A 326 11.51 16.85 12.21
C LYS A 326 12.07 18.22 11.82
N LEU A 327 11.29 19.07 11.15
CA LEU A 327 11.75 20.40 10.76
C LEU A 327 12.10 21.29 11.95
N ILE A 328 11.36 21.17 13.05
CA ILE A 328 11.64 21.94 14.28
C ILE A 328 13.00 21.52 14.85
N GLU A 329 13.35 20.23 14.79
CA GLU A 329 14.64 19.71 15.28
C GLU A 329 15.84 20.23 14.46
N PHE A 330 15.65 20.37 13.14
CA PHE A 330 16.72 20.77 12.23
C PHE A 330 16.84 22.29 12.03
N TYR A 331 15.73 23.03 12.04
CA TYR A 331 15.72 24.48 11.79
C TYR A 331 15.38 25.31 13.03
N GLY A 332 14.94 24.71 14.13
CA GLY A 332 14.63 25.43 15.37
C GLY A 332 15.85 25.84 16.19
N THR A 333 15.61 26.61 17.24
CA THR A 333 16.61 27.02 18.24
C THR A 333 16.81 25.89 19.27
N ARG A 334 18.07 25.44 19.46
CA ARG A 334 18.41 24.27 20.30
C ARG A 334 18.46 24.55 21.81
N THR A 335 17.82 25.59 22.31
CA THR A 335 18.04 26.06 23.70
C THR A 335 16.73 26.19 24.46
N ASN A 336 16.50 25.36 25.49
CA ASN A 336 15.57 25.52 26.63
C ASN A 336 14.21 26.23 26.42
N ASP A 337 13.72 26.33 25.18
CA ASP A 337 12.50 27.03 24.85
C ASP A 337 11.30 26.21 25.33
N PRO A 338 10.22 26.88 25.77
CA PRO A 338 8.98 26.20 26.10
C PRO A 338 8.48 25.37 24.91
N LEU A 339 7.95 24.18 25.21
CA LEU A 339 7.35 23.27 24.22
C LEU A 339 6.23 24.00 23.45
N THR A 340 6.57 24.47 22.25
CA THR A 340 5.65 25.18 21.35
C THR A 340 4.95 24.16 20.46
N PRO A 341 3.61 24.05 20.45
CA PRO A 341 2.89 23.12 19.59
C PRO A 341 3.12 23.42 18.10
N PHE A 342 3.15 22.38 17.27
CA PHE A 342 3.32 22.52 15.81
C PHE A 342 2.31 23.48 15.16
N SER A 343 1.07 23.50 15.65
CA SER A 343 0.04 24.44 15.18
C SER A 343 0.42 25.90 15.41
N GLU A 344 1.09 26.22 16.52
CA GLU A 344 1.52 27.58 16.83
C GLU A 344 2.63 28.03 15.87
N TYR A 345 3.58 27.15 15.56
CA TYR A 345 4.54 27.39 14.48
C TYR A 345 3.84 27.65 13.14
N LEU A 346 2.80 26.89 12.82
CA LEU A 346 2.13 26.97 11.52
C LEU A 346 1.32 28.27 11.33
N PHE A 347 0.72 28.80 12.41
CA PHE A 347 -0.17 29.95 12.33
C PHE A 347 0.43 31.26 12.84
N SER A 348 1.42 31.21 13.71
CA SER A 348 1.91 32.37 14.46
C SER A 348 3.41 32.33 14.76
N CYS A 349 4.22 31.73 13.86
CA CYS A 349 5.67 31.70 14.06
C CYS A 349 6.25 33.10 14.24
N ASN A 350 6.81 33.35 15.43
CA ASN A 350 7.43 34.61 15.78
C ASN A 350 8.94 34.54 15.55
N GLU A 351 9.43 35.28 14.55
CA GLU A 351 10.85 35.31 14.18
C GLU A 351 11.77 35.91 15.27
N ASN A 352 11.21 36.62 16.26
CA ASN A 352 11.97 37.10 17.42
C ASN A 352 12.25 35.98 18.44
N LEU A 353 11.44 34.91 18.41
CA LEU A 353 11.52 33.77 19.31
C LEU A 353 12.07 32.52 18.63
N HIS A 354 11.93 32.43 17.31
CA HIS A 354 12.28 31.25 16.53
C HIS A 354 13.13 31.61 15.31
N ASN A 355 13.88 30.64 14.82
CA ASN A 355 14.73 30.81 13.65
C ASN A 355 13.91 31.28 12.42
N HIS A 356 14.41 32.31 11.74
CA HIS A 356 13.79 32.87 10.53
C HIS A 356 13.51 31.81 9.45
N ARG A 357 14.46 30.90 9.20
CA ARG A 357 14.32 29.82 8.20
C ARG A 357 13.17 28.87 8.56
N LEU A 358 13.01 28.53 9.83
CA LEU A 358 11.89 27.71 10.32
C LEU A 358 10.56 28.43 10.09
N CYS A 359 10.46 29.72 10.45
CA CYS A 359 9.23 30.48 10.25
C CYS A 359 8.84 30.62 8.78
N LEU A 360 9.81 30.75 7.86
CA LEU A 360 9.53 30.76 6.42
C LEU A 360 8.94 29.42 5.96
N ILE A 361 9.52 28.29 6.37
CA ILE A 361 8.98 26.95 6.03
C ILE A 361 7.54 26.81 6.55
N MET A 362 7.26 27.26 7.78
CA MET A 362 5.94 27.15 8.38
C MET A 362 4.88 28.01 7.66
N LYS A 363 5.26 29.21 7.21
CA LYS A 363 4.40 30.06 6.36
C LYS A 363 4.10 29.39 5.01
N ILE A 364 5.06 28.67 4.42
CA ILE A 364 4.79 27.89 3.20
C ILE A 364 3.78 26.78 3.50
N PHE A 365 3.93 26.06 4.61
CA PHE A 365 3.03 24.96 4.99
C PHE A 365 1.61 25.40 5.33
N SER A 366 1.43 26.62 5.81
CA SER A 366 0.09 27.18 6.07
C SER A 366 -0.65 27.54 4.78
N ILE A 367 0.09 27.88 3.71
CA ILE A 367 -0.46 28.16 2.37
C ILE A 367 -0.65 26.86 1.58
N ASP A 368 0.38 26.01 1.53
CA ASP A 368 0.38 24.73 0.84
C ASP A 368 0.67 23.57 1.81
N LYS A 369 -0.40 22.88 2.20
CA LYS A 369 -0.32 21.72 3.10
C LYS A 369 0.42 20.53 2.49
N LYS A 370 0.64 20.52 1.18
CA LYS A 370 1.38 19.51 0.40
C LYS A 370 2.75 20.01 -0.04
N ALA A 371 3.27 21.07 0.59
CA ALA A 371 4.67 21.43 0.42
C ALA A 371 5.59 20.47 1.19
N HIS A 372 6.78 20.26 0.64
CA HIS A 372 7.81 19.34 1.15
C HIS A 372 9.17 20.03 1.20
N VAL A 373 10.01 19.58 2.14
CA VAL A 373 11.41 20.03 2.25
C VAL A 373 12.33 18.86 1.92
N PHE A 374 13.30 19.08 1.04
CA PHE A 374 14.28 18.06 0.65
C PHE A 374 15.71 18.55 0.85
N TRP A 375 16.58 17.63 1.25
CA TRP A 375 18.02 17.81 1.26
C TRP A 375 18.65 16.99 0.13
N LYS A 376 19.40 17.66 -0.74
CA LYS A 376 20.36 16.99 -1.63
C LYS A 376 21.68 16.88 -0.87
N ILE A 377 22.11 15.66 -0.60
CA ILE A 377 23.32 15.33 0.13
C ILE A 377 24.33 14.75 -0.86
N THR A 378 25.53 15.32 -0.90
CA THR A 378 26.63 14.83 -1.73
C THR A 378 27.69 14.19 -0.85
N SER A 379 28.31 13.11 -1.33
CA SER A 379 29.53 12.56 -0.74
C SER A 379 30.74 13.13 -1.46
N ASP A 380 31.70 13.67 -0.73
CA ASP A 380 33.05 13.79 -1.26
C ASP A 380 33.73 12.42 -1.15
N ASN A 381 34.73 12.15 -2.00
CA ASN A 381 35.47 10.88 -2.08
C ASN A 381 36.13 10.43 -0.74
N GLU A 382 36.04 11.23 0.32
CA GLU A 382 36.60 11.01 1.66
C GLU A 382 35.54 10.77 2.76
N LYS A 383 34.49 9.99 2.49
CA LYS A 383 33.47 9.53 3.47
C LYS A 383 32.72 10.64 4.24
N SER A 384 32.81 11.91 3.84
CA SER A 384 32.04 13.00 4.42
C SER A 384 30.79 13.26 3.59
N TYR A 385 29.65 13.40 4.27
CA TYR A 385 28.36 13.75 3.65
C TYR A 385 28.04 15.20 3.98
N LYS A 386 27.73 16.01 2.96
CA LYS A 386 27.34 17.41 3.14
C LYS A 386 26.00 17.67 2.48
N ILE A 387 25.15 18.46 3.15
CA ILE A 387 23.94 19.02 2.54
C ILE A 387 24.40 20.05 1.51
N SER A 388 24.24 19.71 0.23
CA SER A 388 24.62 20.55 -0.91
C SER A 388 23.54 21.56 -1.27
N THR A 389 22.26 21.21 -1.09
CA THR A 389 21.13 22.08 -1.41
C THR A 389 19.90 21.68 -0.60
N GLU A 390 19.14 22.68 -0.19
CA GLU A 390 17.88 22.51 0.54
C GLU A 390 16.74 23.02 -0.35
N TYR A 391 15.86 22.13 -0.76
CA TYR A 391 14.74 22.43 -1.65
C TYR A 391 13.44 22.57 -0.87
N ILE A 392 12.59 23.50 -1.31
CA ILE A 392 11.20 23.59 -0.90
C ILE A 392 10.34 23.37 -2.14
N LEU A 393 9.65 22.24 -2.17
CA LEU A 393 8.77 21.83 -3.26
C LEU A 393 7.32 22.17 -2.89
N PHE A 394 6.60 22.84 -3.79
CA PHE A 394 5.19 23.22 -3.59
C PHE A 394 4.41 23.26 -4.90
N ARG A 395 3.08 23.28 -4.84
CA ARG A 395 2.24 23.30 -6.05
C ARG A 395 2.25 24.68 -6.71
N GLU A 396 2.41 24.73 -8.03
CA GLU A 396 2.35 25.97 -8.80
C GLU A 396 0.96 26.61 -8.64
N GLY A 397 0.93 27.92 -8.45
CA GLY A 397 -0.29 28.68 -8.15
C GLY A 397 -0.67 28.77 -6.67
N SER A 398 -0.12 27.92 -5.78
CA SER A 398 -0.34 28.05 -4.33
C SER A 398 0.26 29.34 -3.77
N ILE A 399 1.41 29.75 -4.30
CA ILE A 399 2.14 30.95 -3.88
C ILE A 399 2.48 31.76 -5.12
N ASN A 400 2.23 33.07 -5.07
CA ASN A 400 2.60 33.97 -6.17
C ASN A 400 4.13 34.00 -6.35
N PRO A 401 4.67 33.71 -7.56
CA PRO A 401 6.12 33.72 -7.83
C PRO A 401 6.83 35.01 -7.42
N GLY A 402 6.15 36.16 -7.52
CA GLY A 402 6.70 37.47 -7.12
C GLY A 402 6.54 37.81 -5.65
N SER A 403 5.98 36.91 -4.83
CA SER A 403 5.69 37.18 -3.42
C SER A 403 6.96 37.46 -2.62
N HIS A 404 6.82 38.35 -1.62
CA HIS A 404 7.89 38.62 -0.67
C HIS A 404 8.37 37.35 0.05
N LEU A 405 7.45 36.42 0.34
CA LEU A 405 7.74 35.15 1.01
C LEU A 405 8.74 34.29 0.22
N LEU A 406 8.55 34.14 -1.10
CA LEU A 406 9.48 33.34 -1.92
C LEU A 406 10.85 33.99 -2.03
N ARG A 407 10.91 35.32 -2.11
CA ARG A 407 12.20 36.05 -2.10
C ARG A 407 12.95 35.81 -0.80
N GLN A 408 12.29 35.99 0.36
CA GLN A 408 12.89 35.71 1.67
C GLN A 408 13.38 34.27 1.81
N LEU A 409 12.67 33.32 1.23
CA LEU A 409 13.01 31.90 1.25
C LEU A 409 14.27 31.61 0.41
N VAL A 410 14.37 32.20 -0.77
CA VAL A 410 15.56 32.12 -1.62
C VAL A 410 16.75 32.84 -0.98
N ASP A 411 16.55 34.05 -0.46
CA ASP A 411 17.58 34.84 0.23
C ASP A 411 18.10 34.12 1.50
N SER A 412 17.27 33.27 2.11
CA SER A 412 17.63 32.40 3.24
C SER A 412 18.36 31.10 2.83
N GLY A 413 18.69 30.93 1.55
CA GLY A 413 19.47 29.81 1.03
C GLY A 413 18.66 28.58 0.60
N PHE A 414 17.33 28.65 0.57
CA PHE A 414 16.51 27.56 0.01
C PHE A 414 16.36 27.70 -1.50
N ARG A 415 16.26 26.56 -2.18
CA ARG A 415 15.88 26.49 -3.59
C ARG A 415 14.38 26.22 -3.70
N ALA A 416 13.63 27.22 -4.15
CA ALA A 416 12.18 27.16 -4.30
C ALA A 416 11.78 26.49 -5.62
N VAL A 417 11.11 25.35 -5.55
CA VAL A 417 10.67 24.59 -6.73
C VAL A 417 9.15 24.46 -6.70
N SER A 418 8.52 24.85 -7.81
CA SER A 418 7.10 24.60 -8.02
C SER A 418 6.87 23.37 -8.90
N TYR A 419 5.74 22.69 -8.70
CA TYR A 419 5.30 21.64 -9.61
C TYR A 419 3.87 21.89 -10.12
N LYS A 420 3.60 21.47 -11.36
CA LYS A 420 2.25 21.41 -11.91
C LYS A 420 2.01 20.12 -12.67
N ILE A 421 0.73 19.75 -12.77
CA ILE A 421 0.26 18.58 -13.50
C ILE A 421 -0.77 19.05 -14.53
N GLU A 422 -0.51 18.76 -15.80
CA GLU A 422 -1.36 19.15 -16.92
C GLU A 422 -1.80 17.91 -17.71
N ALA A 423 -3.03 17.90 -18.22
CA ALA A 423 -3.50 16.81 -19.08
C ALA A 423 -2.67 16.74 -20.37
N ILE A 424 -2.40 15.51 -20.85
CA ILE A 424 -1.80 15.24 -22.17
C ILE A 424 -2.83 14.68 -23.12
#